data_AF-A0A7W5FVU2-F1
#
_entry.id   AF-A0A7W5FVU2-F1
#
_cell.length_a   1.000
_cell.length_b   1.000
_cell.length_c   1.000
_cell.angle_alpha   90.00
_cell.angle_beta   90.00
_cell.angle_gamma   90.00
#
_symmetry.space_group_name_H-M   'P 1'
#
loop_
_entity.id
_entity.type
_entity.pdbx_description
1 polymer ?
#
loop_
_entity_poly.entity_id
_entity_poly.type
_entity_poly.pdbx_seq_one_letter_code
_entity_poly.pdbx_strand_id
1 'polypeptide(L)'
;MLPVHADEVALAQPPAAAQAAILRAIAELPPQSPQRRRYRLALAYGAPLFPADADLLPQPGEPANVGIESWLRLPAARRAHDVLITPDVDYFWHQDGVEYTTLFIVHLEQRGMGSALSVAQAHPTAHYGRKFHLLGRTGPGYYHEIQPIAPSSQAGADLEAFLAAALRPSPP
;
A
#
# COMPACT_ATOMS: atom_id res chain seq x y z
N MET A 1 21.59 5.22 -10.76
CA MET A 1 20.35 4.48 -10.47
C MET A 1 19.74 5.18 -9.27
N LEU A 2 18.61 5.86 -9.46
CA LEU A 2 17.93 6.52 -8.34
C LEU A 2 17.10 5.45 -7.63
N PRO A 3 17.32 5.21 -6.32
CA PRO A 3 16.46 4.32 -5.56
C PRO A 3 15.05 4.92 -5.56
N VAL A 4 14.03 4.08 -5.84
CA VAL A 4 12.63 4.52 -5.84
C VAL A 4 12.19 4.79 -4.39
N HIS A 5 12.80 4.10 -3.41
CA HIS A 5 12.55 4.22 -1.97
C HIS A 5 13.81 3.96 -1.13
N ALA A 6 13.84 4.46 0.11
CA ALA A 6 15.01 4.32 1.01
C ALA A 6 15.21 2.90 1.57
N ASP A 7 14.14 2.10 1.62
CA ASP A 7 14.15 0.73 2.10
C ASP A 7 13.76 -0.21 0.95
N GLU A 8 14.70 -1.07 0.54
CA GLU A 8 14.50 -2.09 -0.48
C GLU A 8 14.69 -3.48 0.14
N VAL A 9 13.76 -4.39 -0.11
CA VAL A 9 13.87 -5.78 0.31
C VAL A 9 14.32 -6.65 -0.87
N ALA A 10 15.45 -7.33 -0.71
CA ALA A 10 15.93 -8.28 -1.71
C ALA A 10 15.11 -9.58 -1.66
N LEU A 11 14.62 -10.00 -2.83
CA LEU A 11 13.90 -11.25 -3.04
C LEU A 11 14.72 -12.18 -3.93
N ALA A 12 14.73 -13.48 -3.62
CA ALA A 12 15.44 -14.48 -4.40
C ALA A 12 14.79 -14.77 -5.76
N GLN A 13 13.51 -14.41 -5.92
CA GLN A 13 12.70 -14.72 -7.10
C GLN A 13 12.77 -13.57 -8.12
N PRO A 14 12.70 -13.83 -9.44
CA PRO A 14 12.59 -12.78 -10.46
C PRO A 14 11.23 -12.05 -10.37
N PRO A 15 11.09 -10.83 -10.94
CA PRO A 15 9.92 -9.98 -10.74
C PRO A 15 8.58 -10.62 -11.10
N ALA A 16 8.52 -11.36 -12.21
CA ALA A 16 7.31 -12.07 -12.61
C ALA A 16 6.87 -13.14 -11.58
N ALA A 17 7.83 -13.89 -11.02
CA ALA A 17 7.56 -14.89 -9.99
C ALA A 17 7.18 -14.24 -8.67
N ALA A 18 7.88 -13.15 -8.28
CA ALA A 18 7.55 -12.36 -7.11
C ALA A 18 6.14 -11.76 -7.20
N GLN A 19 5.76 -11.18 -8.35
CA GLN A 19 4.42 -10.65 -8.60
C GLN A 19 3.36 -11.73 -8.40
N ALA A 20 3.52 -12.89 -9.05
CA ALA A 20 2.59 -14.01 -8.91
C ALA A 20 2.48 -14.49 -7.46
N ALA A 21 3.61 -14.54 -6.73
CA ALA A 21 3.64 -14.95 -5.33
C ALA A 21 2.97 -13.93 -4.40
N ILE A 22 3.10 -12.62 -4.65
CA ILE A 22 2.40 -11.56 -3.91
C ILE A 22 0.88 -11.68 -4.12
N LEU A 23 0.46 -11.77 -5.38
CA LEU A 23 -0.96 -11.93 -5.72
C LEU A 23 -1.57 -13.15 -5.03
N ARG A 24 -0.84 -14.27 -5.04
CA ARG A 24 -1.26 -15.51 -4.36
C ARG A 24 -1.32 -15.32 -2.84
N ALA A 25 -0.26 -14.78 -2.22
CA ALA A 25 -0.18 -14.59 -0.78
C ALA A 25 -1.35 -13.76 -0.24
N ILE A 26 -1.76 -12.73 -0.97
CA ILE A 26 -2.90 -11.88 -0.59
C ILE A 26 -4.24 -12.60 -0.82
N ALA A 27 -4.40 -13.29 -1.94
CA ALA A 27 -5.62 -14.05 -2.24
C ALA A 27 -5.88 -15.19 -1.23
N GLU A 28 -4.81 -15.80 -0.71
CA GLU A 28 -4.84 -16.94 0.22
C GLU A 28 -4.89 -16.52 1.70
N LEU A 29 -4.97 -15.21 2.01
CA LEU A 29 -5.04 -14.74 3.38
C LEU A 29 -6.22 -15.38 4.15
N PRO A 30 -5.96 -16.04 5.30
CA PRO A 30 -7.02 -16.71 6.04
C PRO A 30 -8.16 -15.75 6.42
N PRO A 31 -9.43 -16.18 6.37
CA PRO A 31 -10.56 -15.32 6.69
C PRO A 31 -10.51 -14.62 8.04
N GLN A 32 -9.86 -15.24 9.02
CA GLN A 32 -9.75 -14.73 10.38
C GLN A 32 -8.48 -13.92 10.63
N SER A 33 -7.58 -13.84 9.64
CA SER A 33 -6.34 -13.07 9.74
C SER A 33 -6.65 -11.56 9.68
N PRO A 34 -6.17 -10.75 10.65
CA PRO A 34 -6.30 -9.30 10.58
C PRO A 34 -5.69 -8.70 9.31
N GLN A 35 -4.65 -9.35 8.76
CA GLN A 35 -4.00 -8.95 7.52
C GLN A 35 -4.94 -9.01 6.32
N ARG A 36 -5.96 -9.88 6.32
CA ARG A 36 -6.94 -9.96 5.22
C ARG A 36 -7.71 -8.66 5.01
N ARG A 37 -7.94 -7.90 6.09
CA ARG A 37 -8.60 -6.59 5.99
C ARG A 37 -7.61 -5.48 5.59
N ARG A 38 -6.33 -5.60 6.01
CA ARG A 38 -5.26 -4.66 5.62
C ARG A 38 -4.89 -4.76 4.14
N TYR A 39 -4.87 -5.97 3.62
CA TYR A 39 -4.43 -6.30 2.27
C TYR A 39 -5.56 -7.06 1.58
N ARG A 40 -6.66 -6.35 1.32
CA ARG A 40 -7.93 -6.97 0.89
C ARG A 40 -7.88 -7.49 -0.54
N LEU A 41 -7.27 -6.70 -1.41
CA LEU A 41 -7.19 -6.96 -2.83
C LEU A 41 -5.79 -6.61 -3.32
N ALA A 42 -5.27 -7.42 -4.24
CA ALA A 42 -4.04 -7.17 -4.96
C ALA A 42 -4.32 -7.21 -6.47
N LEU A 43 -3.81 -6.23 -7.21
CA LEU A 43 -4.01 -6.08 -8.65
C LEU A 43 -2.67 -5.92 -9.34
N ALA A 44 -2.44 -6.69 -10.39
CA ALA A 44 -1.27 -6.52 -11.25
C ALA A 44 -1.35 -5.19 -12.03
N TYR A 45 -0.20 -4.56 -12.26
CA TYR A 45 -0.10 -3.40 -13.14
C TYR A 45 -0.71 -3.70 -14.52
N GLY A 46 -1.52 -2.77 -15.03
CA GLY A 46 -2.26 -2.91 -16.29
C GLY A 46 -3.55 -3.74 -16.21
N ALA A 47 -3.92 -4.28 -15.04
CA ALA A 47 -5.23 -4.88 -14.84
C ALA A 47 -6.35 -3.83 -14.97
N PRO A 48 -7.59 -4.21 -15.38
CA PRO A 48 -8.67 -3.24 -15.61
C PRO A 48 -9.06 -2.36 -14.41
N LEU A 49 -8.82 -2.83 -13.19
CA LEU A 49 -9.10 -2.09 -11.95
C LEU A 49 -7.87 -1.38 -11.39
N PHE A 50 -6.71 -1.47 -12.06
CA PHE A 50 -5.54 -0.73 -11.67
C PHE A 50 -5.75 0.74 -12.04
N PRO A 51 -5.59 1.69 -11.10
CA PRO A 51 -5.87 3.11 -11.33
C PRO A 51 -4.95 3.69 -12.41
N ALA A 52 -5.43 4.69 -13.14
CA ALA A 52 -4.58 5.40 -14.09
C ALA A 52 -3.54 6.24 -13.35
N ASP A 53 -2.41 6.52 -13.99
CA ASP A 53 -1.34 7.37 -13.42
C ASP A 53 -1.86 8.73 -12.93
N ALA A 54 -2.85 9.31 -13.63
CA ALA A 54 -3.46 10.58 -13.25
C ALA A 54 -4.26 10.49 -11.94
N ASP A 55 -4.84 9.33 -11.64
CA ASP A 55 -5.62 9.09 -10.43
C ASP A 55 -4.69 8.89 -9.22
N LEU A 56 -3.44 8.47 -9.43
CA LEU A 56 -2.43 8.27 -8.40
C LEU A 56 -1.61 9.52 -8.07
N LEU A 57 -1.75 10.60 -8.86
CA LEU A 57 -1.05 11.86 -8.60
C LEU A 57 -1.54 12.48 -7.29
N PRO A 58 -0.63 13.09 -6.49
CA PRO A 58 -1.04 13.85 -5.32
C PRO A 58 -2.08 14.90 -5.67
N GLN A 59 -3.19 14.89 -4.95
CA GLN A 59 -4.29 15.84 -5.16
C GLN A 59 -3.98 17.20 -4.50
N PRO A 60 -4.63 18.30 -4.91
CA PRO A 60 -4.45 19.60 -4.27
C PRO A 60 -4.72 19.53 -2.75
N GLY A 61 -3.73 19.90 -1.95
CA GLY A 61 -3.80 19.84 -0.48
C GLY A 61 -3.24 18.56 0.14
N GLU A 62 -2.86 17.56 -0.67
CA GLU A 62 -2.11 16.41 -0.19
C GLU A 62 -0.63 16.78 0.06
N PRO A 63 0.01 16.24 1.11
CA PRO A 63 1.44 16.39 1.32
C PRO A 63 2.26 15.80 0.17
N ALA A 64 3.47 16.33 -0.02
CA ALA A 64 4.40 15.82 -1.03
C ALA A 64 4.68 14.32 -0.83
N ASN A 65 4.65 13.57 -1.92
CA ASN A 65 4.75 12.12 -1.88
C ASN A 65 5.81 11.63 -2.87
N VAL A 66 7.07 11.80 -2.46
CA VAL A 66 8.24 11.51 -3.28
C VAL A 66 8.25 10.07 -3.78
N GLY A 67 7.73 9.13 -3.00
CA GLY A 67 7.65 7.71 -3.37
C GLY A 67 6.77 7.48 -4.58
N ILE A 68 5.51 7.91 -4.53
CA ILE A 68 4.59 7.78 -5.66
C ILE A 68 5.03 8.62 -6.85
N GLU A 69 5.51 9.85 -6.64
CA GLU A 69 6.05 10.67 -7.72
C GLU A 69 7.24 9.99 -8.42
N SER A 70 8.12 9.31 -7.67
CA SER A 70 9.26 8.60 -8.25
C SER A 70 8.81 7.38 -9.04
N TRP A 71 7.85 6.62 -8.52
CA TRP A 71 7.23 5.50 -9.22
C TRP A 71 6.55 5.94 -10.53
N LEU A 72 5.79 7.04 -10.50
CA LEU A 72 5.12 7.63 -11.66
C LEU A 72 6.10 8.18 -12.73
N ARG A 73 7.38 8.36 -12.42
CA ARG A 73 8.41 8.74 -13.39
C ARG A 73 9.04 7.53 -14.10
N LEU A 74 8.82 6.30 -13.61
CA LEU A 74 9.38 5.10 -14.22
C LEU A 74 8.70 4.82 -15.58
N PRO A 75 9.40 4.32 -16.60
CA PRO A 75 8.73 3.83 -17.81
C PRO A 75 7.79 2.67 -17.49
N ALA A 76 6.65 2.56 -18.19
CA ALA A 76 5.66 1.48 -17.99
C ALA A 76 6.29 0.07 -18.06
N ALA A 77 7.30 -0.13 -18.92
CA ALA A 77 8.04 -1.39 -19.01
C ALA A 77 8.73 -1.79 -17.70
N ARG A 78 9.18 -0.82 -16.89
CA ARG A 78 9.77 -1.08 -15.56
C ARG A 78 8.71 -1.32 -14.48
N ARG A 79 7.45 -1.00 -14.76
CA ARG A 79 6.32 -1.21 -13.84
C ARG A 79 5.52 -2.48 -14.14
N ALA A 80 5.91 -3.23 -15.18
CA ALA A 80 5.14 -4.35 -15.70
C ALA A 80 4.82 -5.45 -14.66
N HIS A 81 5.66 -5.56 -13.63
CA HIS A 81 5.50 -6.54 -12.56
C HIS A 81 4.99 -5.95 -11.25
N ASP A 82 4.63 -4.67 -11.23
CA ASP A 82 4.19 -4.00 -10.01
C ASP A 82 2.78 -4.45 -9.61
N VAL A 83 2.48 -4.26 -8.33
CA VAL A 83 1.21 -4.69 -7.72
C VAL A 83 0.62 -3.54 -6.92
N LEU A 84 -0.66 -3.24 -7.15
CA LEU A 84 -1.46 -2.39 -6.28
C LEU A 84 -2.06 -3.28 -5.19
N ILE A 85 -1.93 -2.87 -3.93
CA ILE A 85 -2.59 -3.49 -2.79
C ILE A 85 -3.54 -2.48 -2.17
N THR A 86 -4.82 -2.85 -2.06
CA THR A 86 -5.85 -2.00 -1.46
C THR A 86 -6.31 -2.58 -0.12
N PRO A 87 -6.50 -1.74 0.91
CA PRO A 87 -7.15 -2.15 2.14
C PRO A 87 -8.66 -2.34 1.93
N ASP A 88 -9.31 -2.93 2.93
CA ASP A 88 -10.76 -2.90 3.07
C ASP A 88 -11.21 -1.49 3.50
N VAL A 89 -12.42 -1.09 3.12
CA VAL A 89 -12.93 0.29 3.29
C VAL A 89 -13.04 0.72 4.76
N ASP A 90 -13.27 -0.24 5.66
CA ASP A 90 -13.46 -0.01 7.09
C ASP A 90 -12.27 -0.49 7.94
N TYR A 91 -11.08 -0.63 7.34
CA TYR A 91 -9.90 -1.07 8.07
C TYR A 91 -8.76 -0.04 8.04
N PHE A 92 -8.29 0.31 9.24
CA PHE A 92 -7.30 1.36 9.45
C PHE A 92 -6.09 0.83 10.22
N TRP A 93 -4.89 1.29 9.85
CA TRP A 93 -3.72 1.21 10.71
C TRP A 93 -3.88 2.20 11.85
N HIS A 94 -3.50 1.81 13.05
CA HIS A 94 -3.47 2.74 14.17
C HIS A 94 -2.07 3.31 14.28
N GLN A 95 -1.92 4.59 13.98
CA GLN A 95 -0.64 5.31 14.04
C GLN A 95 -0.84 6.59 14.84
N ASP A 96 0.01 6.85 15.83
CA ASP A 96 0.02 8.11 16.58
C ASP A 96 -1.36 8.53 17.14
N GLY A 97 -2.19 7.54 17.49
CA GLY A 97 -3.55 7.75 18.00
C GLY A 97 -4.60 8.09 16.93
N VAL A 98 -4.27 7.98 15.64
CA VAL A 98 -5.17 8.21 14.51
C VAL A 98 -5.33 6.94 13.67
N GLU A 99 -6.48 6.83 13.01
CA GLU A 99 -6.78 5.78 12.05
C GLU A 99 -6.24 6.18 10.67
N TYR A 100 -5.26 5.44 10.15
CA TYR A 100 -4.58 5.68 8.89
C TYR A 100 -5.03 4.69 7.82
N THR A 101 -5.16 5.14 6.56
CA THR A 101 -5.36 4.28 5.40
C THR A 101 -4.64 4.82 4.17
N THR A 102 -4.29 3.94 3.24
CA THR A 102 -3.59 4.28 2.00
C THR A 102 -3.71 3.12 1.00
N LEU A 103 -3.48 3.41 -0.27
CA LEU A 103 -3.22 2.39 -1.29
C LEU A 103 -1.72 2.12 -1.37
N PHE A 104 -1.29 0.87 -1.47
CA PHE A 104 0.12 0.55 -1.64
C PHE A 104 0.43 0.18 -3.08
N ILE A 105 1.51 0.73 -3.61
CA ILE A 105 2.14 0.26 -4.83
C ILE A 105 3.40 -0.49 -4.42
N VAL A 106 3.44 -1.79 -4.74
CA VAL A 106 4.63 -2.62 -4.59
C VAL A 106 5.37 -2.62 -5.91
N HIS A 107 6.55 -1.99 -5.92
CA HIS A 107 7.43 -1.96 -7.07
C HIS A 107 8.41 -3.14 -7.03
N LEU A 108 8.51 -3.87 -8.14
CA LEU A 108 9.40 -5.03 -8.29
C LEU A 108 10.42 -4.79 -9.41
N GLU A 109 11.66 -4.51 -9.02
CA GLU A 109 12.76 -4.30 -9.95
C GLU A 109 13.65 -5.54 -10.07
N GLN A 110 14.05 -5.91 -11.29
CA GLN A 110 15.03 -6.98 -11.50
C GLN A 110 16.39 -6.61 -10.87
N ARG A 111 16.93 -7.49 -10.01
CA ARG A 111 18.26 -7.33 -9.42
C ARG A 111 19.03 -8.64 -9.43
N GLY A 112 20.02 -8.74 -10.32
CA GLY A 112 20.74 -9.99 -10.55
C GLY A 112 19.78 -11.08 -11.03
N MET A 113 19.74 -12.22 -10.32
CA MET A 113 18.77 -13.31 -10.58
C MET A 113 17.43 -13.12 -9.86
N GLY A 114 17.35 -12.19 -8.92
CA GLY A 114 16.18 -11.95 -8.07
C GLY A 114 15.52 -10.60 -8.34
N SER A 115 14.84 -10.09 -7.33
CA SER A 115 14.16 -8.79 -7.39
C SER A 115 14.50 -7.92 -6.19
N ALA A 116 14.44 -6.60 -6.36
CA ALA A 116 14.32 -5.65 -5.28
C ALA A 116 12.84 -5.24 -5.18
N LEU A 117 12.28 -5.38 -3.98
CA LEU A 117 10.94 -4.94 -3.62
C LEU A 117 11.03 -3.59 -2.91
N SER A 118 10.16 -2.66 -3.28
CA SER A 118 9.98 -1.40 -2.56
C SER A 118 8.51 -0.99 -2.55
N VAL A 119 8.11 -0.18 -1.57
CA VAL A 119 6.71 0.20 -1.36
C VAL A 119 6.51 1.71 -1.45
N ALA A 120 5.58 2.13 -2.31
CA ALA A 120 5.03 3.47 -2.34
C ALA A 120 3.59 3.48 -1.79
N GLN A 121 3.14 4.62 -1.27
CA GLN A 121 1.82 4.77 -0.64
C GLN A 121 1.07 5.89 -1.35
N ALA A 122 -0.07 5.63 -1.97
CA ALA A 122 -0.91 6.62 -2.65
C ALA A 122 -2.13 6.99 -1.80
N HIS A 123 -2.53 8.26 -1.87
CA HIS A 123 -3.60 8.88 -1.09
C HIS A 123 -3.63 8.48 0.40
N PRO A 124 -2.51 8.63 1.13
CA PRO A 124 -2.50 8.48 2.58
C PRO A 124 -3.49 9.44 3.26
N THR A 125 -4.42 8.88 4.05
CA THR A 125 -5.40 9.67 4.82
C THR A 125 -5.45 9.26 6.28
N ALA A 126 -5.70 10.24 7.15
CA ALA A 126 -5.98 10.05 8.57
C ALA A 126 -7.46 10.33 8.86
N HIS A 127 -8.06 9.48 9.67
CA HIS A 127 -9.45 9.52 10.10
C HIS A 127 -9.49 9.95 11.57
N TYR A 128 -9.96 11.17 11.81
CA TYR A 128 -10.13 11.73 13.14
C TYR A 128 -11.59 11.61 13.55
N GLY A 129 -11.86 10.70 14.49
CA GLY A 129 -13.21 10.51 15.00
C GLY A 129 -13.69 11.71 15.84
N ARG A 130 -14.79 12.35 15.43
CA ARG A 130 -15.45 13.40 16.21
C ARG A 130 -16.87 12.97 16.59
N LYS A 131 -17.16 13.00 17.90
CA LYS A 131 -18.53 12.91 18.40
C LYS A 131 -19.24 14.23 18.16
N PHE A 132 -20.26 14.23 17.31
CA PHE A 132 -21.05 15.43 17.06
C PHE A 132 -21.97 15.73 18.25
N HIS A 133 -21.89 16.95 18.78
CA HIS A 133 -22.81 17.47 19.80
C HIS A 133 -23.59 18.63 19.17
N LEU A 134 -24.89 18.44 18.88
CA LEU A 134 -25.76 19.50 18.38
C LEU A 134 -26.46 20.13 19.58
N LEU A 135 -26.14 21.37 19.93
CA LEU A 135 -26.84 22.14 20.97
C LEU A 135 -26.97 21.41 22.32
N GLY A 136 -25.88 20.77 22.78
CA GLY A 136 -25.87 20.01 24.04
C GLY A 136 -26.60 18.66 23.99
N ARG A 137 -27.09 18.23 22.82
CA ARG A 137 -27.65 16.89 22.58
C ARG A 137 -26.72 16.11 21.65
N THR A 138 -26.38 14.89 22.05
CA THR A 138 -25.65 13.94 21.19
C THR A 138 -26.55 13.58 20.01
N GLY A 139 -26.21 14.05 18.80
CA GLY A 139 -26.93 13.66 17.59
C GLY A 139 -26.68 12.19 17.24
N PRO A 140 -27.51 11.57 16.38
CA PRO A 140 -27.25 10.21 15.93
C PRO A 140 -26.11 10.24 14.90
N GLY A 141 -24.89 9.89 15.33
CA GLY A 141 -23.79 9.60 14.41
C GLY A 141 -22.40 9.91 14.96
N TYR A 142 -21.48 8.98 14.67
CA TYR A 142 -20.04 9.20 14.69
C TYR A 142 -19.64 9.64 13.27
N TYR A 143 -18.88 10.71 13.12
CA TYR A 143 -18.33 11.12 11.83
C TYR A 143 -16.81 11.17 11.94
N HIS A 144 -16.13 10.65 10.91
CA HIS A 144 -14.69 10.82 10.77
C HIS A 144 -14.43 12.07 9.95
N GLU A 145 -13.63 12.97 10.50
CA GLU A 145 -12.96 13.99 9.70
C GLU A 145 -11.78 13.31 9.01
N ILE A 146 -11.82 13.23 7.67
CA ILE A 146 -10.79 12.58 6.86
C ILE A 146 -9.87 13.65 6.30
N GLN A 147 -8.57 13.55 6.59
CA GLN A 147 -7.57 14.51 6.14
C GLN A 147 -6.42 13.79 5.43
N PRO A 148 -5.95 14.30 4.28
CA PRO A 148 -4.70 13.84 3.69
C PRO A 148 -3.52 14.02 4.65
N ILE A 149 -2.64 13.03 4.73
CA ILE A 149 -1.46 13.04 5.59
C ILE A 149 -0.23 12.57 4.80
N ALA A 150 0.97 12.72 5.35
CA ALA A 150 2.17 12.16 4.72
C ALA A 150 2.14 10.61 4.75
N PRO A 151 2.84 9.94 3.82
CA PRO A 151 3.03 8.49 3.87
C PRO A 151 3.58 8.01 5.21
N SER A 152 3.09 6.85 5.66
CA SER A 152 3.51 6.23 6.93
C SER A 152 4.71 5.32 6.75
N SER A 153 5.84 5.61 7.40
CA SER A 153 6.99 4.69 7.41
C SER A 153 6.64 3.34 8.05
N GLN A 154 5.85 3.35 9.13
CA GLN A 154 5.43 2.13 9.82
C GLN A 154 4.53 1.25 8.95
N ALA A 155 3.54 1.84 8.27
CA ALA A 155 2.64 1.07 7.43
C ALA A 155 3.36 0.46 6.22
N GLY A 156 4.34 1.19 5.66
CA GLY A 156 5.24 0.67 4.63
C GLY A 156 6.07 -0.52 5.13
N ALA A 157 6.76 -0.36 6.27
CA ALA A 157 7.57 -1.42 6.87
C ALA A 157 6.75 -2.65 7.26
N ASP A 158 5.52 -2.47 7.76
CA ASP A 158 4.59 -3.56 8.08
C ASP A 158 4.23 -4.38 6.83
N LEU A 159 3.97 -3.70 5.71
CA LEU A 159 3.67 -4.37 4.43
C LEU A 159 4.91 -5.08 3.90
N GLU A 160 6.07 -4.44 3.90
CA GLU A 160 7.33 -5.04 3.46
C GLU A 160 7.67 -6.28 4.27
N ALA A 161 7.55 -6.22 5.61
CA ALA A 161 7.77 -7.36 6.49
C ALA A 161 6.78 -8.50 6.21
N PHE A 162 5.51 -8.17 5.98
CA PHE A 162 4.48 -9.15 5.60
C PHE A 162 4.83 -9.84 4.29
N LEU A 163 5.15 -9.08 3.24
CA LEU A 163 5.50 -9.63 1.92
C LEU A 163 6.80 -10.43 1.99
N ALA A 164 7.83 -9.92 2.67
CA ALA A 164 9.08 -10.63 2.86
C ALA A 164 8.87 -11.99 3.55
N ALA A 165 7.98 -12.06 4.55
CA ALA A 165 7.65 -13.32 5.21
C ALA A 165 6.86 -14.27 4.29
N ALA A 166 5.89 -13.75 3.54
CA ALA A 166 5.05 -14.55 2.63
C ALA A 166 5.81 -15.09 1.42
N LEU A 167 6.87 -14.40 0.99
CA LEU A 167 7.67 -14.72 -0.19
C LEU A 167 8.92 -15.56 0.14
N ARG A 168 9.17 -15.86 1.42
CA ARG A 168 10.23 -16.80 1.80
C ARG A 168 9.94 -18.18 1.21
N PRO A 169 10.95 -18.85 0.64
CA PRO A 169 10.79 -20.24 0.23
C PRO A 169 10.40 -21.08 1.46
N SER A 170 9.37 -21.93 1.33
CA SER A 170 9.07 -22.93 2.35
C SER A 170 10.29 -23.84 2.52
N PRO A 171 10.68 -24.18 3.76
CA PRO A 171 11.74 -25.17 3.95
C PRO A 171 11.32 -26.51 3.33
N PRO A 172 12.29 -27.28 2.79
CA PRO A 172 12.03 -28.58 2.16
C PRO A 172 11.45 -29.61 3.12
#